data_AF-A0A9E4EP46-F1
#
_entry.id   AF-A0A9E4EP46-F1
#
_cell.length_a   1.000
_cell.length_b   1.000
_cell.length_c   1.000
_cell.angle_alpha   90.00
_cell.angle_beta   90.00
_cell.angle_gamma   90.00
#
_symmetry.space_group_name_H-M   'P 1'
#
loop_
_entity.id
_entity.type
_entity.pdbx_description
1 polymer ?
#
loop_
_entity_poly.entity_id
_entity_poly.type
_entity_poly.pdbx_seq_one_letter_code
_entity_poly.pdbx_strand_id
1 'polypeptide(L)'
;MIKPFNSDTVSIIANFAKLRHIEQNLLLSQTEDDTDEGGDLNLEKERDEALSRLYHFIRQEKPYFLENIDLRDLFRVFVVEPQQSFERIRLQSGAFLISVFHERFERDEILNRNAEIPVYDYYTRKVPAGSKQDIIEELRLLNITRESLFPGLDEAANAVTQRYSEE
;
A
#
# COMPACT_ATOMS: atom_id res chain seq x y z
N MET A 1 13.85 4.41 1.39
CA MET A 1 13.61 4.73 2.83
C MET A 1 12.27 4.17 3.32
N ILE A 2 12.18 3.60 4.54
CA ILE A 2 10.92 3.14 5.19
C ILE A 2 10.21 4.34 5.83
N LYS A 3 8.91 4.49 5.61
CA LYS A 3 8.07 5.56 6.17
C LYS A 3 7.21 5.01 7.32
N PRO A 4 7.06 5.72 8.44
CA PRO A 4 6.11 5.32 9.47
C PRO A 4 4.67 5.54 8.99
N PHE A 5 3.71 4.78 9.53
CA PHE A 5 2.28 4.87 9.16
C PHE A 5 1.67 6.28 9.30
N ASN A 6 2.22 7.12 10.17
CA ASN A 6 1.73 8.48 10.44
C ASN A 6 2.43 9.58 9.61
N SER A 7 3.28 9.20 8.65
CA SER A 7 3.96 10.13 7.74
C SER A 7 2.96 10.88 6.86
N ASP A 8 3.22 12.16 6.59
CA ASP A 8 2.40 13.00 5.70
C ASP A 8 2.21 12.37 4.32
N THR A 9 3.30 11.92 3.68
CA THR A 9 3.25 11.20 2.40
C THR A 9 2.31 9.99 2.41
N VAL A 10 2.30 9.21 3.50
CA VAL A 10 1.42 8.04 3.63
C VAL A 10 -0.04 8.49 3.76
N SER A 11 -0.30 9.53 4.55
CA SER A 11 -1.64 10.12 4.68
C SER A 11 -2.17 10.66 3.35
N ILE A 12 -1.31 11.31 2.55
CA ILE A 12 -1.66 11.81 1.21
C ILE A 12 -2.11 10.65 0.31
N ILE A 13 -1.28 9.62 0.17
CA ILE A 13 -1.56 8.49 -0.73
C ILE A 13 -2.79 7.70 -0.25
N ALA A 14 -2.93 7.46 1.05
CA ALA A 14 -4.07 6.73 1.60
C ALA A 14 -5.39 7.49 1.41
N ASN A 15 -5.39 8.83 1.60
CA ASN A 15 -6.59 9.64 1.42
C ASN A 15 -6.89 9.96 -0.05
N PHE A 16 -5.92 9.87 -0.95
CA PHE A 16 -6.13 10.01 -2.40
C PHE A 16 -7.17 9.02 -2.92
N ALA A 17 -7.18 7.78 -2.40
CA ALA A 17 -8.15 6.76 -2.76
C ALA A 17 -9.61 7.13 -2.43
N LYS A 18 -9.85 8.11 -1.54
CA LYS A 18 -11.19 8.60 -1.18
C LYS A 18 -11.77 9.60 -2.18
N LEU A 19 -10.94 10.17 -3.06
CA LEU A 19 -11.38 11.06 -4.12
C LEU A 19 -12.17 10.30 -5.19
N ARG A 20 -13.02 11.02 -5.94
CA ARG A 20 -13.71 10.46 -7.10
C ARG A 20 -12.72 10.25 -8.25
N HIS A 21 -12.97 9.30 -9.14
CA HIS A 21 -12.09 9.03 -10.29
C HIS A 21 -11.78 10.27 -11.13
N ILE A 22 -12.76 11.16 -11.34
CA ILE A 22 -12.54 12.41 -12.08
C ILE A 22 -11.54 13.32 -11.33
N GLU A 23 -11.68 13.46 -10.02
CA GLU A 23 -10.79 14.26 -9.17
C GLU A 23 -9.37 13.66 -9.12
N GLN A 24 -9.28 12.33 -9.05
CA GLN A 24 -8.01 11.62 -9.12
C GLN A 24 -7.31 11.90 -10.45
N ASN A 25 -7.99 11.73 -11.57
CA ASN A 25 -7.42 11.98 -12.89
C ASN A 25 -6.96 13.43 -13.07
N LEU A 26 -7.73 14.41 -12.58
CA LEU A 26 -7.37 15.84 -12.61
C LEU A 26 -6.08 16.15 -11.84
N LEU A 27 -5.83 15.46 -10.72
CA LEU A 27 -4.61 15.66 -9.93
C LEU A 27 -3.40 14.93 -10.51
N LEU A 28 -3.61 13.83 -11.23
CA LEU A 28 -2.53 13.07 -11.86
C LEU A 28 -2.03 13.73 -13.15
N SER A 29 -2.92 14.34 -13.94
CA SER A 29 -2.60 14.96 -15.23
C SER A 29 -1.61 16.13 -15.14
N GLN A 30 -1.48 16.79 -13.97
CA GLN A 30 -0.53 17.89 -13.78
C GLN A 30 0.95 17.46 -13.83
N THR A 31 1.25 16.17 -13.66
CA THR A 31 2.65 15.71 -13.47
C THR A 31 3.26 15.00 -14.67
N GLU A 32 2.45 14.76 -15.71
CA GLU A 32 2.87 14.12 -16.96
C GLU A 32 3.38 15.14 -17.97
N ASP A 33 2.81 16.36 -18.01
CA ASP A 33 3.16 17.41 -18.97
C ASP A 33 3.39 18.79 -18.29
N ASP A 34 4.64 19.06 -17.88
CA ASP A 34 5.09 20.43 -17.49
C ASP A 34 5.50 21.28 -18.73
N THR A 35 4.84 21.06 -19.86
CA THR A 35 4.99 21.86 -21.09
C THR A 35 3.65 22.03 -21.77
N ASP A 36 2.88 23.06 -21.40
CA ASP A 36 2.50 24.09 -22.38
C ASP A 36 1.69 25.24 -21.75
N GLU A 37 2.04 26.43 -22.22
CA GLU A 37 1.48 27.72 -21.85
C GLU A 37 0.05 27.87 -22.42
N GLY A 38 -0.98 27.66 -21.60
CA GLY A 38 -2.37 27.97 -21.96
C GLY A 38 -3.45 27.12 -21.28
N GLY A 39 -3.51 27.12 -19.94
CA GLY A 39 -4.53 26.36 -19.19
C GLY A 39 -5.94 26.97 -19.28
N ASP A 40 -6.95 26.13 -19.47
CA ASP A 40 -8.36 26.51 -19.27
C ASP A 40 -8.60 26.82 -17.79
N LEU A 41 -8.98 28.06 -17.48
CA LEU A 41 -9.26 28.54 -16.11
C LEU A 41 -10.28 27.67 -15.36
N ASN A 42 -11.20 27.02 -16.08
CA ASN A 42 -12.17 26.13 -15.45
C ASN A 42 -11.50 24.84 -14.94
N LEU A 43 -10.54 24.29 -15.68
CA LEU A 43 -9.81 23.09 -15.27
C LEU A 43 -8.91 23.36 -14.06
N GLU A 44 -8.27 24.53 -14.00
CA GLU A 44 -7.49 24.93 -12.83
C GLU A 44 -8.36 25.01 -11.57
N LYS A 45 -9.56 25.60 -11.70
CA LYS A 45 -10.51 25.69 -10.60
C LYS A 45 -11.01 24.33 -10.12
N GLU A 46 -11.42 23.45 -11.03
CA GLU A 46 -11.87 22.09 -10.67
C GLU A 46 -10.77 21.28 -9.99
N ARG A 47 -9.51 21.46 -10.42
CA ARG A 47 -8.34 20.85 -9.78
C ARG A 47 -8.11 21.40 -8.38
N ASP A 48 -8.19 22.71 -8.18
CA ASP A 48 -8.02 23.32 -6.85
C ASP A 48 -9.13 22.85 -5.89
N GLU A 49 -10.35 22.65 -6.39
CA GLU A 49 -11.44 22.02 -5.62
C GLU A 49 -11.12 20.56 -5.26
N ALA A 50 -10.54 19.78 -6.17
CA ALA A 50 -10.10 18.41 -5.89
C ALA A 50 -8.99 18.37 -4.83
N LEU A 51 -8.02 19.27 -4.91
CA LEU A 51 -6.93 19.40 -3.93
C LEU A 51 -7.47 19.80 -2.56
N SER A 52 -8.41 20.75 -2.52
CA SER A 52 -9.10 21.17 -1.29
C SER A 52 -9.85 20.02 -0.62
N ARG A 53 -10.53 19.16 -1.41
CA ARG A 53 -11.17 17.94 -0.89
C ARG A 53 -10.17 16.95 -0.32
N LEU A 54 -9.02 16.77 -0.98
CA LEU A 54 -7.96 15.91 -0.47
C LEU A 54 -7.46 16.41 0.89
N TYR A 55 -7.21 17.72 1.03
CA TYR A 55 -6.86 18.32 2.30
C TYR A 55 -7.92 18.09 3.37
N HIS A 56 -9.20 18.21 3.02
CA HIS A 56 -10.29 17.95 3.95
C HIS A 56 -10.27 16.51 4.48
N PHE A 57 -10.12 15.52 3.59
CA PHE A 57 -10.02 14.11 3.99
C PHE A 57 -8.82 13.85 4.90
N ILE A 58 -7.65 14.40 4.57
CA ILE A 58 -6.45 14.26 5.40
C ILE A 58 -6.68 14.92 6.77
N ARG A 59 -7.26 16.12 6.82
CA ARG A 59 -7.50 16.86 8.07
C ARG A 59 -8.57 16.23 8.97
N GLN A 60 -9.49 15.45 8.43
CA GLN A 60 -10.41 14.64 9.24
C GLN A 60 -9.64 13.61 10.10
N GLU A 61 -8.55 13.05 9.59
CA GLU A 61 -7.69 12.10 10.31
C GLU A 61 -6.54 12.79 11.07
N LYS A 62 -6.02 13.87 10.50
CA LYS A 62 -4.83 14.60 10.94
C LYS A 62 -5.09 16.12 10.94
N PRO A 63 -5.78 16.67 11.95
CA PRO A 63 -6.20 18.08 11.95
C PRO A 63 -5.06 19.11 11.82
N TYR A 64 -3.85 18.73 12.23
CA TYR A 64 -2.65 19.55 12.19
C TYR A 64 -1.87 19.44 10.86
N PHE A 65 -2.42 18.76 9.85
CA PHE A 65 -1.78 18.63 8.54
C PHE A 65 -1.63 19.99 7.84
N LEU A 66 -0.40 20.27 7.41
CA LEU A 66 -0.06 21.49 6.70
C LEU A 66 -0.44 21.39 5.23
N GLU A 67 -0.75 22.51 4.58
CA GLU A 67 -1.10 22.54 3.16
C GLU A 67 0.15 22.45 2.27
N ASN A 68 0.87 21.34 2.33
CA ASN A 68 2.15 21.12 1.63
C ASN A 68 2.19 19.80 0.84
N ILE A 69 1.08 19.46 0.16
CA ILE A 69 1.02 18.25 -0.67
C ILE A 69 1.95 18.38 -1.88
N ASP A 70 2.86 17.41 -2.03
CA ASP A 70 3.63 17.19 -3.24
C ASP A 70 2.97 16.09 -4.07
N LEU A 71 2.31 16.47 -5.19
CA LEU A 71 1.61 15.51 -6.06
C LEU A 71 2.56 14.49 -6.70
N ARG A 72 3.87 14.78 -6.79
CA ARG A 72 4.86 13.82 -7.31
C ARG A 72 4.99 12.57 -6.44
N ASP A 73 4.65 12.66 -5.16
CA ASP A 73 4.63 11.50 -4.27
C ASP A 73 3.55 10.47 -4.67
N LEU A 74 2.50 10.86 -5.38
CA LEU A 74 1.47 9.92 -5.87
C LEU A 74 2.03 8.90 -6.88
N PHE A 75 3.11 9.26 -7.57
CA PHE A 75 3.79 8.43 -8.59
C PHE A 75 4.89 7.54 -8.02
N ARG A 76 5.10 7.60 -6.70
CA ARG A 76 6.15 6.84 -6.02
C ARG A 76 5.54 5.72 -5.21
N VAL A 77 6.29 4.64 -5.08
CA VAL A 77 5.99 3.58 -4.12
C VAL A 77 6.75 3.86 -2.84
N PHE A 78 6.12 3.60 -1.69
CA PHE A 78 6.75 3.72 -0.39
C PHE A 78 6.61 2.42 0.39
N VAL A 79 7.67 2.06 1.11
CA VAL A 79 7.63 1.02 2.14
C VAL A 79 7.13 1.68 3.42
N VAL A 80 6.06 1.17 4.00
CA VAL A 80 5.40 1.69 5.19
C VAL A 80 5.56 0.70 6.34
N GLU A 81 6.09 1.19 7.45
CA GLU A 81 6.03 0.51 8.73
C GLU A 81 4.64 0.70 9.34
N PRO A 82 3.82 -0.36 9.45
CA PRO A 82 2.45 -0.25 9.93
C PRO A 82 2.43 0.00 11.44
N GLN A 83 1.31 0.56 11.92
CA GLN A 83 1.04 0.59 13.36
C GLN A 83 0.87 -0.85 13.85
N GLN A 84 1.69 -1.27 14.82
CA GLN A 84 1.68 -2.62 15.41
C GLN A 84 0.50 -2.83 16.39
N SER A 85 -0.61 -2.12 16.19
CA SER A 85 -1.79 -2.12 17.06
C SER A 85 -2.64 -3.37 16.90
N PHE A 86 -2.64 -3.99 15.72
CA PHE A 86 -3.34 -5.25 15.47
C PHE A 86 -2.41 -6.44 15.63
N GLU A 87 -2.85 -7.44 16.39
CA GLU A 87 -2.06 -8.64 16.68
C GLU A 87 -1.64 -9.38 15.41
N ARG A 88 -2.50 -9.39 14.38
CA ARG A 88 -2.17 -9.96 13.06
C ARG A 88 -1.00 -9.24 12.39
N ILE A 89 -0.97 -7.91 12.46
CA ILE A 89 0.10 -7.09 11.87
C ILE A 89 1.42 -7.34 12.60
N ARG A 90 1.36 -7.44 13.94
CA ARG A 90 2.50 -7.74 14.80
C ARG A 90 3.11 -9.11 14.49
N LEU A 91 2.28 -10.12 14.32
CA LEU A 91 2.72 -11.48 14.03
C LEU A 91 3.36 -11.62 12.63
N GLN A 92 2.95 -10.79 11.67
CA GLN A 92 3.53 -10.79 10.32
C GLN A 92 4.87 -10.06 10.23
N SER A 93 5.35 -9.39 11.30
CA SER A 93 6.69 -8.78 11.44
C SER A 93 7.25 -8.20 10.13
N GLY A 94 6.45 -7.35 9.46
CA GLY A 94 6.72 -6.92 8.10
C GLY A 94 6.39 -5.46 7.85
N ALA A 95 6.66 -5.01 6.63
CA ALA A 95 6.31 -3.69 6.13
C ALA A 95 5.37 -3.82 4.92
N PHE A 96 4.58 -2.79 4.66
CA PHE A 96 3.66 -2.75 3.54
C PHE A 96 4.19 -1.86 2.42
N LEU A 97 3.78 -2.10 1.19
CA LEU A 97 3.98 -1.16 0.09
C LEU A 97 2.70 -0.34 -0.09
N ILE A 98 2.84 0.98 -0.25
CA ILE A 98 1.73 1.87 -0.58
C ILE A 98 2.06 2.64 -1.87
N SER A 99 1.07 2.77 -2.75
CA SER A 99 1.14 3.41 -4.07
C SER A 99 -0.27 3.78 -4.52
N VAL A 100 -0.43 4.85 -5.31
CA VAL A 100 -1.68 5.16 -6.01
C VAL A 100 -1.86 4.28 -7.24
N PHE A 101 -0.76 4.05 -7.96
CA PHE A 101 -0.78 3.28 -9.20
C PHE A 101 -0.60 1.79 -8.92
N HIS A 102 -1.51 0.99 -9.45
CA HIS A 102 -1.36 -0.46 -9.57
C HIS A 102 -0.54 -0.86 -10.80
N GLU A 103 -0.49 -0.01 -11.84
CA GLU A 103 0.05 -0.30 -13.19
C GLU A 103 1.57 -0.59 -13.23
N ARG A 104 2.22 -0.64 -12.06
CA ARG A 104 3.63 -1.00 -11.88
C ARG A 104 3.96 -2.43 -12.32
N PHE A 105 2.93 -3.23 -12.60
CA PHE A 105 3.06 -4.62 -13.02
C PHE A 105 2.66 -4.88 -14.48
N GLU A 106 2.15 -3.88 -15.21
CA GLU A 106 1.72 -4.05 -16.63
C GLU A 106 2.26 -2.98 -17.60
N ARG A 107 2.76 -1.83 -17.12
CA ARG A 107 3.57 -0.94 -17.96
C ARG A 107 5.05 -1.24 -17.76
N ASP A 108 5.75 -1.54 -18.86
CA ASP A 108 7.22 -1.68 -18.89
C ASP A 108 7.95 -0.43 -18.34
N GLU A 109 7.25 0.71 -18.30
CA GLU A 109 7.79 2.01 -17.92
C GLU A 109 6.93 2.72 -16.87
N ILE A 110 6.58 2.08 -15.75
CA ILE A 110 6.47 2.92 -14.55
C ILE A 110 7.89 3.33 -14.20
N LEU A 111 8.27 4.50 -14.73
CA LEU A 111 9.41 5.29 -14.29
C LEU A 111 9.49 5.14 -12.78
N ASN A 112 10.43 4.31 -12.33
CA ASN A 112 10.75 4.17 -10.94
C ASN A 112 11.45 5.48 -10.55
N ARG A 113 10.67 6.59 -10.42
CA ARG A 113 11.14 7.91 -10.00
C ARG A 113 11.70 7.88 -8.58
N ASN A 114 11.65 6.71 -7.93
CA ASN A 114 12.36 6.39 -6.72
C ASN A 114 13.61 5.56 -7.09
N ALA A 115 14.73 6.24 -7.33
CA ALA A 115 16.04 5.60 -7.62
C ALA A 115 16.50 4.62 -6.52
N GLU A 116 15.88 4.71 -5.33
CA GLU A 116 16.16 3.85 -4.17
C GLU A 116 15.37 2.54 -4.15
N ILE A 117 14.34 2.37 -4.99
CA ILE A 117 13.59 1.11 -5.03
C ILE A 117 14.21 0.23 -6.11
N PRO A 118 14.78 -0.93 -5.75
CA PRO A 118 15.41 -1.80 -6.74
C PRO A 118 14.39 -2.16 -7.83
N VAL A 119 14.86 -2.17 -9.08
CA VAL A 119 14.14 -2.81 -10.19
C VAL A 119 14.06 -4.28 -9.82
N TYR A 120 12.85 -4.78 -9.55
CA TYR A 120 12.66 -6.19 -9.22
C TYR A 120 12.53 -6.99 -10.52
N ASP A 121 13.38 -7.99 -10.70
CA ASP A 121 13.09 -9.06 -11.65
C ASP A 121 11.85 -9.81 -11.14
N TYR A 122 10.75 -9.69 -11.86
CA TYR A 122 9.58 -10.52 -11.56
C TYR A 122 9.81 -11.90 -12.18
N TYR A 123 9.62 -12.96 -11.38
CA TYR A 123 9.64 -14.33 -11.86
C TYR A 123 8.30 -14.97 -11.57
N THR A 124 7.65 -15.49 -12.61
CA THR A 124 6.41 -16.25 -12.45
C THR A 124 6.77 -17.71 -12.20
N ARG A 125 6.50 -18.21 -10.98
CA ARG A 125 6.68 -19.63 -10.66
C ARG A 125 5.32 -20.33 -10.61
N LYS A 126 5.13 -21.32 -11.48
CA LYS A 126 3.94 -22.19 -11.42
C LYS A 126 4.12 -23.18 -10.27
N VAL A 127 3.20 -23.14 -9.31
CA VAL A 127 3.14 -24.09 -8.20
C VAL A 127 2.28 -25.29 -8.63
N PRO A 128 2.82 -26.53 -8.63
CA PRO A 128 2.02 -27.71 -8.95
C PRO A 128 0.89 -27.93 -7.94
N ALA A 129 -0.27 -28.39 -8.40
CA ALA A 129 -1.44 -28.62 -7.53
C ALA A 129 -1.16 -29.63 -6.40
N GLY A 130 -0.28 -30.61 -6.63
CA GLY A 130 0.09 -31.63 -5.64
C GLY A 130 1.02 -31.14 -4.53
N SER A 131 1.73 -30.02 -4.73
CA SER A 131 2.78 -29.55 -3.80
C SER A 131 2.24 -28.84 -2.56
N LYS A 132 0.91 -28.73 -2.40
CA LYS A 132 0.31 -27.96 -1.31
C LYS A 132 0.71 -28.47 0.07
N GLN A 133 0.69 -29.78 0.30
CA GLN A 133 1.01 -30.36 1.60
C GLN A 133 2.49 -30.18 1.93
N ASP A 134 3.36 -30.45 0.96
CA ASP A 134 4.81 -30.28 1.13
C ASP A 134 5.16 -28.83 1.49
N ILE A 135 4.55 -27.85 0.80
CA ILE A 135 4.74 -26.41 1.10
C ILE A 135 4.25 -26.08 2.51
N ILE A 136 3.13 -26.64 2.96
CA ILE A 136 2.62 -26.39 4.33
C ILE A 136 3.60 -26.92 5.37
N GLU A 137 4.17 -28.12 5.17
CA GLU A 137 5.18 -28.68 6.08
C GLU A 137 6.48 -27.89 6.07
N GLU A 138 6.97 -27.47 4.89
CA GLU A 138 8.13 -26.59 4.78
C GLU A 138 7.92 -25.25 5.52
N LEU A 139 6.74 -24.64 5.36
CA LEU A 139 6.36 -23.41 6.07
C LEU A 139 6.29 -23.62 7.58
N ARG A 140 5.79 -24.78 8.02
CA ARG A 140 5.73 -25.15 9.45
C ARG A 140 7.13 -25.21 10.06
N LEU A 141 8.15 -25.71 9.34
CA LEU A 141 9.55 -25.68 9.78
C LEU A 141 10.10 -24.25 9.96
N LEU A 142 9.57 -23.29 9.20
CA LEU A 142 9.89 -21.86 9.33
C LEU A 142 9.03 -21.14 10.37
N ASN A 143 8.26 -21.88 11.18
CA ASN A 143 7.30 -21.35 12.16
C ASN A 143 6.20 -20.47 11.53
N ILE A 144 5.93 -20.67 10.23
CA ILE A 144 4.81 -20.06 9.51
C ILE A 144 3.67 -21.07 9.55
N THR A 145 2.82 -20.96 10.56
CA THR A 145 1.68 -21.84 10.81
C THR A 145 0.40 -21.02 10.90
N ARG A 146 -0.75 -21.70 10.89
CA ARG A 146 -2.04 -20.99 11.02
C ARG A 146 -2.13 -20.24 12.34
N GLU A 147 -1.61 -20.82 13.41
CA GLU A 147 -1.57 -20.23 14.76
C GLU A 147 -0.66 -19.01 14.84
N SER A 148 0.49 -19.05 14.14
CA SER A 148 1.38 -17.90 14.11
C SER A 148 0.86 -16.76 13.24
N LEU A 149 -0.06 -17.03 12.30
CA LEU A 149 -0.62 -16.02 11.38
C LEU A 149 -1.99 -15.45 11.82
N PHE A 150 -2.79 -16.24 12.54
CA PHE A 150 -4.15 -15.89 12.93
C PHE A 150 -4.28 -15.83 14.45
N PRO A 151 -4.37 -14.62 15.03
CA PRO A 151 -4.64 -14.48 16.44
C PRO A 151 -6.11 -14.73 16.77
N GLY A 152 -6.37 -15.53 17.81
CA GLY A 152 -7.70 -15.80 18.33
C GLY A 152 -7.73 -17.00 19.29
N LEU A 153 -8.59 -16.95 20.30
CA LEU A 153 -8.76 -18.05 21.27
C LEU A 153 -9.20 -19.35 20.57
N ASP A 154 -10.05 -19.22 19.55
CA ASP A 154 -10.56 -20.34 18.77
C ASP A 154 -9.45 -21.04 17.96
N GLU A 155 -8.53 -20.28 17.35
CA GLU A 155 -7.42 -20.86 16.58
C GLU A 155 -6.37 -21.49 17.52
N ALA A 156 -6.12 -20.89 18.68
CA ALA A 156 -5.29 -21.50 19.71
C ALA A 156 -5.90 -22.82 20.23
N ALA A 157 -7.21 -22.87 20.45
CA ALA A 157 -7.90 -24.08 20.89
C ALA A 157 -7.92 -25.18 19.82
N ASN A 158 -8.15 -24.83 18.55
CA ASN A 158 -8.09 -25.77 17.43
C ASN A 158 -6.70 -26.38 17.28
N ALA A 159 -5.64 -25.59 17.41
CA ALA A 159 -4.28 -26.07 17.31
C ALA A 159 -3.89 -27.05 18.41
N VAL A 160 -4.32 -26.77 19.65
CA VAL A 160 -4.15 -27.70 20.78
C VAL A 160 -4.89 -29.00 20.48
N THR A 161 -6.15 -28.92 20.05
CA THR A 161 -6.97 -30.10 19.75
C THR A 161 -6.35 -30.95 18.63
N GLN A 162 -5.88 -30.33 17.55
CA GLN A 162 -5.24 -31.02 16.42
C GLN A 162 -3.94 -31.72 16.84
N ARG A 163 -3.10 -31.07 17.65
CA ARG A 163 -1.86 -31.66 18.15
C ARG A 163 -2.10 -32.90 19.03
N TYR A 164 -3.15 -32.90 19.85
CA TYR A 164 -3.49 -34.03 20.71
C TYR A 164 -4.31 -35.12 20.02
N SER A 165 -4.86 -34.87 18.84
CA SER A 165 -5.53 -35.89 18.03
C SER A 165 -4.58 -36.63 17.07
N GLU A 166 -3.37 -36.12 16.88
CA GLU A 166 -2.31 -36.74 16.06
C GLU A 166 -1.31 -37.57 16.89
N GLU A 167 -1.45 -37.60 18.23
CA GLU A 167 -0.78 -38.55 19.16
C GLU A 167 -1.65 -39.80 19.39
#